data_AF-A0A1B6F508-F1
#
_entry.id   AF-A0A1B6F508-F1
#
_cell.length_a   1.000
_cell.length_b   1.000
_cell.length_c   1.000
_cell.angle_alpha   90.00
_cell.angle_beta   90.00
_cell.angle_gamma   90.00
#
_symmetry.space_group_name_H-M   'P 1'
#
loop_
_entity.id
_entity.type
_entity.pdbx_description
1 polymer ?
#
loop_
_entity_poly.entity_id
_entity_poly.type
_entity_poly.pdbx_seq_one_letter_code
_entity_poly.pdbx_strand_id
1 'polypeptide(L)'
;MARSCLLAFVLYVLCHKITSLSVINIEDRPSHDRVVACYVSTWARYRTDRGQFTIDDIDPSLCTHLIYAFAGLDNTTSSIKSLDPYNDLEENYGLGSYKKMAALRKKYPHL
;
A
#
# COMPACT_ATOMS: atom_id res chain seq x y z
N MET A 1 42.96 -10.91 21.53
CA MET A 1 41.84 -9.97 21.82
C MET A 1 41.02 -9.59 20.58
N ALA A 2 41.60 -9.40 19.39
CA ALA A 2 40.87 -8.94 18.19
C ALA A 2 39.86 -9.96 17.56
N ARG A 3 40.08 -11.27 17.71
CA ARG A 3 39.20 -12.31 17.12
C ARG A 3 37.81 -12.42 17.78
N SER A 4 37.69 -12.14 19.08
CA SER A 4 36.38 -12.09 19.76
C SER A 4 35.54 -10.88 19.35
N CYS A 5 36.17 -9.72 19.06
CA CYS A 5 35.43 -8.55 18.59
C CYS A 5 34.85 -8.75 17.19
N LEU A 6 35.57 -9.46 16.30
CA LEU A 6 35.09 -9.70 14.95
C LEU A 6 33.87 -10.64 14.92
N LEU A 7 33.88 -11.69 15.75
CA LEU A 7 32.72 -12.58 15.92
C LEU A 7 31.51 -11.85 16.51
N ALA A 8 31.72 -10.98 17.51
CA ALA A 8 30.66 -10.17 18.08
C ALA A 8 30.05 -9.19 17.07
N PHE A 9 30.88 -8.59 16.20
CA PHE A 9 30.41 -7.68 15.15
C PHE A 9 29.65 -8.42 14.04
N VAL A 10 30.13 -9.60 13.63
CA VAL A 10 29.44 -10.46 12.64
C VAL A 10 28.10 -10.95 13.20
N LEU A 11 28.04 -11.34 14.47
CA LEU A 11 26.78 -11.72 15.13
C LEU A 11 25.82 -10.53 15.30
N TYR A 12 26.34 -9.32 15.57
CA TYR A 12 25.53 -8.09 15.63
C TYR A 12 24.92 -7.73 14.27
N VAL A 13 25.70 -7.84 13.19
CA VAL A 13 25.22 -7.60 11.81
C VAL A 13 24.25 -8.69 11.36
N LEU A 14 24.49 -9.96 11.72
CA LEU A 14 23.57 -11.07 11.46
C LEU A 14 22.25 -10.90 12.25
N CYS A 15 22.30 -10.45 13.50
CA CYS A 15 21.12 -10.18 14.33
C CYS A 15 20.29 -9.00 13.76
N HIS A 16 20.94 -7.92 13.31
CA HIS A 16 20.28 -6.81 12.61
C HIS A 16 19.70 -7.20 11.24
N LYS A 17 20.27 -8.22 10.58
CA LYS A 17 19.68 -8.77 9.33
C LYS A 17 18.48 -9.68 9.61
N ILE A 18 18.45 -10.35 10.76
CA ILE A 18 17.33 -11.23 11.18
C ILE A 18 16.10 -10.42 11.61
N THR A 19 16.28 -9.20 12.12
CA THR A 19 15.17 -8.29 12.48
C THR A 19 14.46 -7.63 11.29
N SER A 20 14.86 -7.94 10.05
CA SER A 20 14.15 -7.49 8.83
C SER A 20 12.98 -8.39 8.42
N LEU A 21 12.61 -9.41 9.20
CA LEU A 21 11.26 -9.97 9.05
C LEU A 21 10.28 -8.91 9.55
N SER A 22 9.43 -8.42 8.65
CA SER A 22 8.27 -7.61 8.99
C SER A 22 7.45 -8.35 10.04
N VAL A 23 7.59 -7.93 11.30
CA VAL A 23 6.71 -8.35 12.39
C VAL A 23 5.31 -7.87 11.98
N ILE A 24 4.48 -8.80 11.53
CA ILE A 24 3.08 -8.53 11.22
C ILE A 24 2.42 -8.22 12.57
N ASN A 25 2.18 -6.94 12.87
CA ASN A 25 1.42 -6.58 14.06
C ASN A 25 0.02 -7.15 13.89
N ILE A 26 -0.47 -7.88 14.90
CA ILE A 26 -1.81 -8.49 14.86
C ILE A 26 -2.91 -7.44 14.68
N GLU A 27 -2.64 -6.19 15.05
CA GLU A 27 -3.53 -5.03 14.86
C GLU A 27 -3.73 -4.64 13.39
N ASP A 28 -2.85 -5.05 12.47
CA ASP A 28 -2.91 -4.58 11.08
C ASP A 28 -3.88 -5.40 10.19
N ARG A 29 -4.45 -6.51 10.69
CA ARG A 29 -5.29 -7.44 9.91
C ARG A 29 -6.73 -7.53 10.44
N PRO A 30 -7.73 -7.85 9.60
CA PRO A 30 -9.09 -8.13 10.05
C PRO A 30 -9.16 -9.26 11.08
N SER A 31 -10.00 -9.10 12.10
CA SER A 31 -10.18 -10.07 13.20
C SER A 31 -11.06 -11.27 12.84
N HIS A 32 -11.39 -11.45 11.56
CA HIS A 32 -12.30 -12.46 11.05
C HIS A 32 -11.77 -13.10 9.77
N ASP A 33 -12.38 -14.19 9.33
CA ASP A 33 -12.02 -14.96 8.14
C ASP A 33 -12.85 -14.62 6.89
N ARG A 34 -13.75 -13.65 6.98
CA ARG A 34 -14.64 -13.23 5.89
C ARG A 34 -13.95 -12.30 4.89
N VAL A 35 -14.44 -12.31 3.65
CA VAL A 35 -14.04 -11.32 2.64
C VAL A 35 -14.74 -9.99 2.90
N VAL A 36 -13.96 -8.91 3.01
CA VAL A 36 -14.44 -7.53 3.07
C VAL A 36 -13.74 -6.76 1.96
N ALA A 37 -14.50 -6.45 0.91
CA ALA A 37 -14.01 -5.73 -0.27
C ALA A 37 -14.29 -4.23 -0.12
N CYS A 38 -13.24 -3.45 0.06
CA CYS A 38 -13.31 -2.01 0.23
C CYS A 38 -13.05 -1.30 -1.10
N TYR A 39 -14.07 -0.64 -1.62
CA TYR A 39 -13.94 0.23 -2.79
C TYR A 39 -13.34 1.57 -2.38
N VAL A 40 -12.25 1.96 -3.05
CA VAL A 40 -11.65 3.28 -2.90
C VAL A 40 -12.06 4.13 -4.09
N SER A 41 -13.08 4.96 -3.89
CA SER A 41 -13.53 5.96 -4.86
C SER A 41 -12.51 7.09 -4.97
N THR A 42 -11.71 7.12 -6.03
CA THR A 42 -10.51 7.98 -6.09
C THR A 42 -10.82 9.46 -6.20
N TRP A 43 -11.99 9.81 -6.72
CA TRP A 43 -12.48 11.18 -6.73
C TRP A 43 -12.75 11.74 -5.32
N ALA A 44 -12.81 10.90 -4.29
CA ALA A 44 -12.94 11.34 -2.90
C ALA A 44 -11.76 12.20 -2.44
N ARG A 45 -10.59 12.12 -3.09
CA ARG A 45 -9.45 13.01 -2.84
C ARG A 45 -9.80 14.49 -3.05
N TYR A 46 -10.73 14.79 -3.95
CA TYR A 46 -11.08 16.16 -4.32
C TYR A 46 -12.24 16.74 -3.51
N ARG A 47 -12.82 15.96 -2.59
CA ARG A 47 -13.82 16.49 -1.66
C ARG A 47 -13.16 17.48 -0.71
N THR A 48 -13.93 18.47 -0.27
CA THR A 48 -13.45 19.50 0.67
C THR A 48 -13.57 19.04 2.12
N ASP A 49 -12.80 19.70 2.98
CA ASP A 49 -12.85 19.53 4.44
C ASP A 49 -12.74 18.06 4.88
N ARG A 50 -13.59 17.65 5.81
CA ARG A 50 -13.65 16.29 6.37
C ARG A 50 -14.15 15.23 5.37
N GLY A 51 -14.52 15.64 4.15
CA GLY A 51 -14.95 14.73 3.09
C GLY A 51 -13.78 14.17 2.27
N GLN A 52 -12.60 14.77 2.35
CA GLN A 52 -11.40 14.32 1.63
C GLN A 52 -11.00 12.92 2.11
N PHE A 53 -10.71 12.03 1.16
CA PHE A 53 -10.19 10.69 1.46
C PHE A 53 -9.18 10.26 0.40
N THR A 54 -8.05 9.74 0.85
CA THR A 54 -6.90 9.37 0.03
C THR A 54 -6.40 7.98 0.39
N ILE A 55 -5.41 7.47 -0.36
CA ILE A 55 -4.79 6.16 -0.06
C ILE A 55 -4.17 6.13 1.34
N ASP A 56 -3.70 7.28 1.83
CA ASP A 56 -3.04 7.40 3.14
C ASP A 56 -4.04 7.30 4.30
N ASP A 57 -5.34 7.48 4.03
CA ASP A 57 -6.43 7.41 5.02
C ASP A 57 -7.00 5.99 5.19
N ILE A 58 -6.51 5.02 4.42
CA ILE A 58 -7.00 3.63 4.45
C ILE A 58 -6.53 2.95 5.74
N ASP A 59 -7.48 2.45 6.52
CA ASP A 59 -7.20 1.51 7.61
C ASP A 59 -7.16 0.06 7.06
N PRO A 60 -5.98 -0.56 6.97
CA PRO A 60 -5.79 -1.91 6.43
C PRO A 60 -6.43 -3.01 7.31
N SER A 61 -6.71 -2.74 8.59
CA SER A 61 -7.29 -3.71 9.51
C SER A 61 -8.78 -3.96 9.24
N LEU A 62 -9.44 -3.07 8.49
CA LEU A 62 -10.87 -3.14 8.19
C LEU A 62 -11.19 -3.94 6.91
N CYS A 63 -10.20 -4.13 6.03
CA CYS A 63 -10.41 -4.66 4.68
C CYS A 63 -9.59 -5.94 4.48
N THR A 64 -10.13 -6.88 3.71
CA THR A 64 -9.30 -7.99 3.17
C THR A 64 -8.93 -7.76 1.72
N HIS A 65 -9.71 -6.96 0.98
CA HIS A 65 -9.42 -6.61 -0.40
C HIS A 65 -9.64 -5.11 -0.61
N LEU A 66 -8.74 -4.50 -1.36
CA LEU A 66 -8.80 -3.11 -1.75
C LEU A 66 -9.08 -3.01 -3.26
N ILE A 67 -10.13 -2.29 -3.65
CA ILE A 67 -10.53 -2.12 -5.05
C ILE A 67 -10.39 -0.65 -5.44
N TYR A 68 -9.40 -0.35 -6.28
CA TYR A 68 -9.19 1.00 -6.82
C TYR A 68 -10.28 1.33 -7.83
N ALA A 69 -11.11 2.33 -7.55
CA ALA A 69 -12.25 2.70 -8.36
C ALA A 69 -12.11 4.14 -8.90
N PHE A 70 -12.04 4.36 -10.22
CA PHE A 70 -12.24 3.42 -11.33
C PHE A 70 -11.21 3.60 -12.45
N ALA A 71 -10.99 2.52 -13.20
CA ALA A 71 -10.44 2.62 -14.54
C ALA A 71 -11.55 2.90 -15.56
N GLY A 72 -11.19 3.52 -16.68
CA GLY A 72 -12.06 3.79 -17.81
C GLY A 72 -11.74 2.90 -19.01
N LEU A 73 -12.60 2.96 -20.03
CA LEU A 73 -12.32 2.42 -21.35
C LEU A 73 -12.11 3.56 -22.34
N ASP A 74 -11.09 3.44 -23.17
CA ASP A 74 -10.89 4.31 -24.31
C ASP A 74 -11.92 3.99 -25.41
N ASN A 75 -12.62 5.01 -25.90
CA ASN A 75 -13.72 4.82 -26.85
C ASN A 75 -13.26 4.51 -28.29
N THR A 76 -11.98 4.75 -28.60
CA THR A 76 -11.43 4.48 -29.93
C THR A 76 -10.73 3.13 -29.99
N THR A 77 -9.95 2.82 -28.95
CA THR A 77 -9.11 1.61 -28.91
C THR A 77 -9.72 0.47 -28.10
N SER A 78 -10.80 0.74 -27.34
CA SER A 78 -11.38 -0.19 -26.37
C SER A 78 -10.39 -0.69 -25.31
N SER A 79 -9.28 0.03 -25.11
CA SER A 79 -8.26 -0.30 -24.12
C SER A 79 -8.59 0.33 -22.76
N ILE A 80 -8.06 -0.26 -21.69
CA ILE A 80 -8.18 0.31 -20.34
C ILE A 80 -7.37 1.60 -20.26
N LYS A 81 -7.94 2.64 -19.67
CA LYS A 81 -7.25 3.91 -19.39
C LYS A 81 -7.51 4.41 -17.98
N SER A 82 -6.61 5.25 -17.48
CA SER A 82 -6.89 6.07 -16.30
C SER A 82 -7.96 7.12 -16.65
N LEU A 83 -8.87 7.37 -15.72
CA LEU A 83 -9.85 8.47 -15.81
C LEU A 83 -9.31 9.78 -15.23
N ASP A 84 -8.24 9.70 -14.43
CA ASP A 84 -7.56 10.84 -13.83
C ASP A 84 -6.04 10.59 -13.76
N PRO A 85 -5.32 10.83 -14.88
CA PRO A 85 -3.87 10.59 -14.95
C PRO A 85 -3.07 11.33 -13.88
N TYR A 86 -3.52 12.51 -13.45
CA TYR A 86 -2.83 13.29 -12.44
C TYR A 86 -2.86 12.61 -11.08
N ASN A 87 -4.01 12.08 -10.65
CA ASN A 87 -4.08 11.36 -9.37
C ASN A 87 -3.50 9.94 -9.47
N ASP A 88 -3.73 9.26 -10.58
CA ASP A 88 -3.52 7.82 -10.73
C ASP A 88 -2.07 7.45 -11.02
N LEU A 89 -1.41 8.22 -11.90
CA LEU A 89 -0.12 7.92 -12.53
C LEU A 89 1.02 8.77 -11.94
N GLU A 90 2.27 8.40 -12.20
CA GLU A 90 3.46 9.14 -11.71
C GLU A 90 3.98 10.15 -12.76
N GLU A 91 3.59 9.96 -14.01
CA GLU A 91 3.91 10.82 -15.14
C GLU A 91 3.39 12.24 -14.94
N ASN A 92 4.12 13.24 -15.47
CA ASN A 92 3.73 14.65 -15.39
C ASN A 92 3.49 15.17 -13.95
N TYR A 93 4.35 14.78 -13.00
CA TYR A 93 4.24 15.13 -11.59
C TYR A 93 2.95 14.62 -10.93
N GLY A 94 2.40 13.52 -11.46
CA GLY A 94 1.22 12.86 -10.92
C GLY A 94 1.48 12.25 -9.54
N LEU A 95 0.39 11.98 -8.82
CA LEU A 95 0.42 11.54 -7.42
C LEU A 95 0.69 10.04 -7.28
N GLY A 96 0.62 9.26 -8.36
CA GLY A 96 0.97 7.83 -8.38
C GLY A 96 0.07 6.94 -7.53
N SER A 97 -1.22 7.25 -7.39
CA SER A 97 -2.12 6.55 -6.47
C SER A 97 -2.30 5.07 -6.79
N TYR A 98 -2.22 4.63 -8.06
CA TYR A 98 -2.21 3.20 -8.40
C TYR A 98 -1.06 2.47 -7.71
N LYS A 99 0.15 3.00 -7.87
CA LYS A 99 1.36 2.40 -7.30
C LYS A 99 1.35 2.45 -5.79
N LYS A 100 0.88 3.56 -5.20
CA LYS A 100 0.72 3.70 -3.74
C LYS A 100 -0.21 2.64 -3.16
N MET A 101 -1.41 2.48 -3.73
CA MET A 101 -2.38 1.49 -3.26
C MET A 101 -1.85 0.07 -3.45
N ALA A 102 -1.26 -0.23 -4.61
CA ALA A 102 -0.63 -1.54 -4.87
C ALA A 102 0.57 -1.84 -3.95
N ALA A 103 1.24 -0.80 -3.43
CA ALA A 103 2.37 -0.95 -2.50
C ALA A 103 1.94 -1.22 -1.06
N LEU A 104 0.67 -1.00 -0.69
CA LEU A 104 0.15 -1.28 0.66
C LEU A 104 0.40 -2.73 1.08
N ARG A 105 0.28 -3.69 0.15
CA ARG A 105 0.55 -5.11 0.40
C ARG A 105 1.97 -5.40 0.89
N LYS A 106 2.95 -4.53 0.61
CA LYS A 106 4.32 -4.68 1.11
C LYS A 106 4.38 -4.50 2.63
N LYS A 107 3.55 -3.59 3.15
CA LYS A 107 3.43 -3.32 4.58
C LYS A 107 2.37 -4.21 5.25
N TYR A 108 1.30 -4.51 4.52
CA TYR A 108 0.13 -5.24 4.98
C TYR A 108 -0.11 -6.47 4.08
N PRO A 109 0.64 -7.57 4.26
CA PRO A 109 0.64 -8.69 3.32
C PRO A 109 -0.67 -9.47 3.21
N HIS A 110 -1.64 -9.21 4.07
CA HIS A 110 -2.99 -9.79 3.99
C HIS A 110 -3.89 -9.10 2.97
N LEU A 111 -3.52 -7.90 2.50
CA LEU A 111 -4.22 -7.14 1.45
C LEU A 111 -3.85 -7.58 0.04
#